data_AF-A0AAW0KJZ2-F1
#
_entry.id   AF-A0AAW0KJZ2-F1
#
_cell.length_a   1.000
_cell.length_b   1.000
_cell.length_c   1.000
_cell.angle_alpha   90.00
_cell.angle_beta   90.00
_cell.angle_gamma   90.00
#
_symmetry.space_group_name_H-M   'P 1'
#
loop_
_entity.id
_entity.type
_entity.pdbx_description
1 polymer ?
#
loop_
_entity_poly.entity_id
_entity_poly.type
_entity_poly.pdbx_seq_one_letter_code
_entity_poly.pdbx_strand_id
1 'polypeptide(L)'
;MSSPYVAVRFQSLIIEGVFNIFKDERGKFKACLCEETKGILSLYEASFLLTESENMLEELRNFATKHLQEYVKQNKDKTLSAMVTYALELPLHWRVIKFETRRFIDKYRSREDMNPILLMLAEMDFNMVQPIHQEDLKQVSRWWKNTRLGENLTFARDRLMELFFWSIGMIDQPQFGCCRINLTRVGSLITIVDDVYDVYGTLDELKLFTDAIERWDINAMDQLPDYMKICFLIVYNFVNEMAFDLLKEQGFHIIRYLKKAWSDLCKSYLLEAKWYYNGYIPSLKVYLENAWISIAAPVILMHAYFMVTNPITKEALDCLEEYPKIFYWSSMILRLTDDLGTSANELKRGDVPKSIQCYMNETGASEKDAREYVKSLISTAWKKLNEERVASSPFCQTFIEIAMNLVRMGHFMYQYGDGFDVADRETKDSILSLLIQPIPHSGMSSGNSNTTPNLNVN
;
A
#
# COMPACT_ATOMS: atom_id res chain seq x y z
N MET A 1 -3.28 5.89 -35.93
CA MET A 1 -2.14 5.26 -35.24
C MET A 1 -1.91 6.03 -33.95
N SER A 2 -2.78 5.78 -32.97
CA SER A 2 -2.87 6.51 -31.71
C SER A 2 -2.65 5.46 -30.63
N SER A 3 -1.40 5.34 -30.22
CA SER A 3 -0.99 4.40 -29.20
C SER A 3 -1.63 4.82 -27.87
N PRO A 4 -2.16 3.90 -27.03
CA PRO A 4 -2.72 4.23 -25.71
C PRO A 4 -1.72 4.93 -24.76
N TYR A 5 -0.47 5.05 -25.19
CA TYR A 5 0.63 5.77 -24.54
C TYR A 5 0.61 7.28 -24.76
N VAL A 6 -0.30 7.83 -25.57
CA VAL A 6 -0.52 9.28 -25.57
C VAL A 6 -0.97 9.74 -24.17
N ALA A 7 -1.72 8.93 -23.41
CA ALA A 7 -2.01 9.19 -21.99
C ALA A 7 -0.79 9.05 -21.06
N VAL A 8 0.19 8.20 -21.41
CA VAL A 8 1.46 8.11 -20.67
C VAL A 8 2.32 9.37 -20.88
N ARG A 9 2.20 10.06 -22.03
CA ARG A 9 2.74 11.42 -22.21
C ARG A 9 1.94 12.51 -21.50
N PHE A 10 0.67 12.25 -21.16
CA PHE A 10 -0.17 13.15 -20.37
C PHE A 10 0.03 13.01 -18.85
N GLN A 11 0.75 11.97 -18.37
CA GLN A 11 1.08 11.80 -16.95
C GLN A 11 1.92 12.93 -16.35
N SER A 12 2.58 13.77 -17.16
CA SER A 12 3.48 14.82 -16.67
C SER A 12 2.97 16.25 -16.82
N LEU A 13 1.89 16.51 -17.57
CA LEU A 13 1.37 17.87 -17.82
C LEU A 13 -0.15 17.82 -18.08
N ILE A 14 -0.94 17.71 -17.01
CA ILE A 14 -2.39 17.92 -17.09
C ILE A 14 -2.64 19.43 -16.93
N ILE A 15 -2.91 20.10 -18.04
CA ILE A 15 -3.60 21.39 -18.03
C ILE A 15 -5.05 21.06 -18.37
N GLU A 16 -5.98 21.33 -17.47
CA GLU A 16 -7.42 21.10 -17.64
C GLU A 16 -7.93 21.60 -19.02
N GLY A 17 -7.36 22.71 -19.50
CA GLY A 17 -7.65 23.29 -20.81
C GLY A 17 -7.38 22.41 -22.03
N VAL A 18 -6.52 21.38 -21.92
CA VAL A 18 -6.25 20.45 -23.03
C VAL A 18 -7.48 19.61 -23.37
N PHE A 19 -8.30 19.26 -22.37
CA PHE A 19 -9.46 18.40 -22.60
C PHE A 19 -10.69 19.13 -23.17
N ASN A 20 -10.67 20.48 -23.18
CA ASN A 20 -11.74 21.27 -23.80
C ASN A 20 -11.86 21.03 -25.30
N ILE A 21 -10.79 20.61 -26.00
CA ILE A 21 -10.84 20.28 -27.43
C ILE A 21 -11.77 19.09 -27.73
N PHE A 22 -12.05 18.28 -26.71
CA PHE A 22 -12.91 17.10 -26.79
C PHE A 22 -14.37 17.41 -26.48
N LYS A 23 -14.72 18.65 -26.09
CA LYS A 23 -16.10 19.10 -25.88
C LYS A 23 -16.69 19.71 -27.15
N ASP A 24 -17.99 19.54 -27.35
CA ASP A 24 -18.78 20.18 -28.40
C ASP A 24 -19.17 21.62 -28.00
N GLU A 25 -19.84 22.34 -28.89
CA GLU A 25 -20.30 23.71 -28.65
C GLU A 25 -21.29 23.83 -27.48
N ARG A 26 -21.85 22.71 -27.00
CA ARG A 26 -22.76 22.62 -25.84
C ARG A 26 -22.02 22.22 -24.55
N GLY A 27 -20.70 22.10 -24.60
CA GLY A 27 -19.86 21.71 -23.47
C GLY A 27 -19.88 20.21 -23.13
N LYS A 28 -20.45 19.36 -24.00
CA LYS A 28 -20.50 17.90 -23.81
C LYS A 28 -19.37 17.21 -24.57
N PHE A 29 -18.84 16.10 -24.07
CA PHE A 29 -17.83 15.33 -24.79
C PHE A 29 -18.35 14.85 -26.14
N LYS A 30 -17.57 15.07 -27.20
CA LYS A 30 -17.94 14.79 -28.59
C LYS A 30 -18.25 13.30 -28.79
N ALA A 31 -19.37 13.00 -29.42
CA ALA A 31 -19.79 11.62 -29.69
C ALA A 31 -18.79 10.83 -30.56
N CYS A 32 -18.01 11.51 -31.42
CA CYS A 32 -16.97 10.86 -32.23
C CYS A 32 -15.83 10.22 -31.41
N LEU A 33 -15.66 10.61 -30.14
CA LEU A 33 -14.71 9.95 -29.22
C LEU A 33 -15.11 8.51 -28.92
N CYS A 34 -16.40 8.17 -29.10
CA CYS A 34 -16.94 6.83 -28.85
C CYS A 34 -16.46 5.79 -29.87
N GLU A 35 -15.87 6.22 -31.00
CA GLU A 35 -15.42 5.34 -32.07
C GLU A 35 -14.05 4.70 -31.78
N GLU A 36 -13.23 5.31 -30.91
CA GLU A 36 -11.89 4.84 -30.57
C GLU A 36 -11.79 4.40 -29.10
N THR A 37 -12.19 3.16 -28.80
CA THR A 37 -12.18 2.60 -27.43
C THR A 37 -10.82 2.71 -26.72
N LYS A 38 -9.71 2.57 -27.46
CA LYS A 38 -8.35 2.74 -26.90
C LYS A 38 -8.12 4.17 -26.40
N GLY A 39 -8.62 5.17 -27.11
CA GLY A 39 -8.57 6.57 -26.68
C GLY A 39 -9.41 6.82 -25.42
N ILE A 40 -10.62 6.26 -25.36
CA ILE A 40 -11.48 6.37 -24.17
C ILE A 40 -10.83 5.72 -22.94
N LEU A 41 -10.21 4.55 -23.12
CA LEU A 41 -9.47 3.88 -22.05
C LEU A 41 -8.31 4.75 -21.53
N SER A 42 -7.56 5.38 -22.44
CA SER A 42 -6.51 6.33 -22.09
C SER A 42 -7.04 7.54 -21.32
N LEU A 43 -8.22 8.08 -21.69
CA LEU A 43 -8.87 9.18 -20.99
C LEU A 43 -9.37 8.76 -19.59
N TYR A 44 -9.92 7.55 -19.49
CA TYR A 44 -10.32 6.96 -18.21
C TYR A 44 -9.13 6.89 -17.26
N GLU A 45 -8.00 6.31 -17.69
CA GLU A 45 -6.80 6.18 -16.85
C GLU A 45 -6.24 7.55 -16.42
N ALA A 46 -6.19 8.51 -17.35
CA ALA A 46 -5.72 9.87 -17.05
C ALA A 46 -6.61 10.59 -16.03
N SER A 47 -7.92 10.32 -16.04
CA SER A 47 -8.86 10.93 -15.10
C SER A 47 -8.60 10.56 -13.63
N PHE A 48 -7.78 9.53 -13.34
CA PHE A 48 -7.42 9.17 -11.96
C PHE A 48 -6.31 10.00 -11.34
N LEU A 49 -5.68 10.88 -12.14
CA LEU A 49 -4.70 11.85 -11.67
C LEU A 49 -5.33 13.13 -11.10
N LEU A 50 -6.66 13.27 -11.14
CA LEU A 50 -7.31 14.52 -10.75
C LEU A 50 -7.10 14.90 -9.28
N THR A 51 -7.14 16.20 -9.04
CA THR A 51 -7.23 16.88 -7.74
C THR A 51 -8.67 17.35 -7.45
N GLU A 52 -8.96 17.86 -6.25
CA GLU A 52 -10.34 18.28 -5.88
C GLU A 52 -10.85 19.45 -6.74
N SER A 53 -9.95 20.31 -7.24
CA SER A 53 -10.33 21.46 -8.05
C SER A 53 -10.75 21.13 -9.49
N GLU A 54 -10.57 19.89 -9.96
CA GLU A 54 -10.68 19.52 -11.38
C GLU A 54 -12.01 18.82 -11.73
N ASN A 55 -13.12 19.56 -11.63
CA ASN A 55 -14.47 19.05 -11.94
C ASN A 55 -14.59 18.45 -13.35
N MET A 56 -13.83 18.97 -14.33
CA MET A 56 -13.85 18.45 -15.70
C MET A 56 -13.35 17.00 -15.80
N LEU A 57 -12.30 16.64 -15.06
CA LEU A 57 -11.76 15.28 -15.09
C LEU A 57 -12.72 14.27 -14.45
N GLU A 58 -13.55 14.71 -13.50
CA GLU A 58 -14.62 13.90 -12.93
C GLU A 58 -15.76 13.66 -13.93
N GLU A 59 -16.18 14.69 -14.67
CA GLU A 59 -17.12 14.52 -15.80
C GLU A 59 -16.56 13.55 -16.85
N LEU A 60 -15.27 13.70 -17.19
CA LEU A 60 -14.58 12.84 -18.16
C LEU A 60 -14.53 11.39 -17.69
N ARG A 61 -14.22 11.16 -16.40
CA ARG A 61 -14.21 9.82 -15.79
C ARG A 61 -15.58 9.17 -15.93
N ASN A 62 -16.65 9.88 -15.59
CA ASN A 62 -18.01 9.36 -15.66
C ASN A 62 -18.41 9.02 -17.11
N PHE A 63 -18.09 9.91 -18.06
CA PHE A 63 -18.28 9.67 -19.49
C PHE A 63 -17.53 8.42 -19.96
N ALA A 64 -16.22 8.35 -19.70
CA ALA A 64 -15.39 7.24 -20.14
C ALA A 64 -15.84 5.91 -19.50
N THR A 65 -16.15 5.90 -18.21
CA THR A 65 -16.63 4.72 -17.49
C THR A 65 -17.89 4.13 -18.15
N LYS A 66 -18.89 4.96 -18.47
CA LYS A 66 -20.12 4.51 -19.11
C LYS A 66 -19.85 3.87 -20.47
N HIS A 67 -19.04 4.51 -21.31
CA HIS A 67 -18.71 3.99 -22.63
C HIS A 67 -17.90 2.69 -22.57
N LEU A 68 -16.95 2.59 -21.64
CA LEU A 68 -16.14 1.39 -21.43
C LEU A 68 -16.99 0.22 -20.92
N GLN A 69 -17.95 0.45 -20.02
CA GLN A 69 -18.89 -0.57 -19.56
C GLN A 69 -19.80 -1.07 -20.70
N GLU A 70 -20.30 -0.16 -21.55
CA GLU A 70 -21.07 -0.53 -22.74
C GLU A 70 -20.23 -1.35 -23.74
N TYR A 71 -18.97 -0.98 -23.93
CA TYR A 71 -18.04 -1.72 -24.79
C TYR A 71 -17.80 -3.14 -24.30
N VAL A 72 -17.57 -3.33 -22.99
CA VAL A 72 -17.40 -4.66 -22.38
C VAL A 72 -18.63 -5.53 -22.59
N LYS A 73 -19.85 -4.96 -22.50
CA LYS A 73 -21.10 -5.68 -22.78
C LYS A 73 -21.22 -6.12 -24.24
N GLN A 74 -20.72 -5.33 -25.19
CA GLN A 74 -20.71 -5.69 -26.61
C GLN A 74 -19.68 -6.77 -26.95
N ASN A 75 -18.58 -6.85 -26.17
CA ASN A 75 -17.54 -7.87 -26.26
C ASN A 75 -17.04 -8.17 -27.69
N LYS A 76 -16.84 -7.13 -28.50
CA LYS A 76 -16.47 -7.24 -29.92
C LYS A 76 -15.03 -7.73 -30.13
N ASP A 77 -14.11 -7.32 -29.27
CA ASP A 77 -12.71 -7.76 -29.25
C ASP A 77 -12.40 -8.26 -27.85
N LYS A 78 -12.21 -9.58 -27.71
CA LYS A 78 -11.97 -10.23 -26.41
C LYS A 78 -10.73 -9.67 -25.70
N THR A 79 -9.67 -9.38 -26.45
CA THR A 79 -8.42 -8.88 -25.88
C THR A 79 -8.61 -7.47 -25.35
N LEU A 80 -9.23 -6.58 -26.14
CA LEU A 80 -9.50 -5.22 -25.72
C LEU A 80 -10.54 -5.17 -24.58
N SER A 81 -11.59 -5.97 -24.65
CA SER A 81 -12.59 -6.09 -23.57
C SER A 81 -11.98 -6.59 -22.26
N ALA A 82 -11.02 -7.51 -22.30
CA ALA A 82 -10.26 -7.90 -21.11
C ALA A 82 -9.40 -6.76 -20.56
N MET A 83 -8.77 -5.94 -21.42
CA MET A 83 -8.02 -4.76 -20.97
C MET A 83 -8.94 -3.74 -20.29
N VAL A 84 -10.09 -3.47 -20.90
CA VAL A 84 -11.07 -2.51 -20.38
C VAL A 84 -11.66 -3.00 -19.06
N THR A 85 -12.01 -4.29 -18.97
CA THR A 85 -12.51 -4.88 -17.71
C THR A 85 -11.48 -4.71 -16.59
N TYR A 86 -10.21 -4.97 -16.88
CA TYR A 86 -9.13 -4.81 -15.90
C TYR A 86 -8.95 -3.35 -15.43
N ALA A 87 -9.03 -2.38 -16.34
CA ALA A 87 -8.94 -0.98 -15.97
C ALA A 87 -10.15 -0.51 -15.15
N LEU A 88 -11.36 -0.96 -15.52
CA LEU A 88 -12.60 -0.64 -14.79
C LEU A 88 -12.64 -1.22 -13.38
N GLU A 89 -11.91 -2.31 -13.14
CA GLU A 89 -11.80 -2.93 -11.83
C GLU A 89 -10.93 -2.09 -10.88
N LEU A 90 -9.76 -1.67 -11.35
CA LEU A 90 -8.88 -0.74 -10.65
C LEU A 90 -8.04 0.01 -11.69
N PRO A 91 -7.95 1.34 -11.65
CA PRO A 91 -7.20 2.13 -12.62
C PRO A 91 -5.69 1.96 -12.40
N LEU A 92 -4.89 2.15 -13.45
CA LEU A 92 -3.44 2.03 -13.43
C LEU A 92 -2.79 2.94 -12.37
N HIS A 93 -3.33 4.13 -12.14
CA HIS A 93 -2.80 5.06 -11.13
C HIS A 93 -2.88 4.52 -9.69
N TRP A 94 -3.87 3.65 -9.42
CA TRP A 94 -4.08 3.02 -8.11
C TRP A 94 -3.43 1.64 -8.01
N ARG A 95 -2.75 1.16 -9.06
CA ARG A 95 -2.06 -0.13 -9.11
C ARG A 95 -0.59 -0.01 -8.78
N VAL A 96 -0.03 -1.07 -8.19
CA VAL A 96 1.40 -1.18 -7.90
C VAL A 96 2.17 -1.46 -9.19
N ILE A 97 2.95 -0.47 -9.64
CA ILE A 97 3.61 -0.51 -10.95
C ILE A 97 4.55 -1.72 -11.12
N LYS A 98 5.25 -2.13 -10.06
CA LYS A 98 6.15 -3.30 -10.13
C LYS A 98 5.39 -4.58 -10.46
N PHE A 99 4.19 -4.75 -9.89
CA PHE A 99 3.38 -5.95 -10.08
C PHE A 99 2.73 -5.92 -11.46
N GLU A 100 2.25 -4.74 -11.88
CA GLU A 100 1.78 -4.53 -13.25
C GLU A 100 2.86 -4.77 -14.28
N THR A 101 4.12 -4.43 -14.00
CA THR A 101 5.26 -4.67 -14.90
C THR A 101 5.40 -6.16 -15.21
N ARG A 102 5.37 -7.03 -14.20
CA ARG A 102 5.46 -8.49 -14.38
C ARG A 102 4.35 -9.00 -15.31
N ARG A 103 3.11 -8.58 -15.05
CA ARG A 103 1.92 -8.96 -15.85
C ARG A 103 1.99 -8.38 -17.26
N PHE A 104 2.45 -7.15 -17.38
CA PHE A 104 2.52 -6.42 -18.64
C PHE A 104 3.58 -6.99 -19.58
N ILE A 105 4.70 -7.51 -19.07
CA ILE A 105 5.71 -8.20 -19.88
C ILE A 105 5.07 -9.38 -20.65
N ASP A 106 4.31 -10.24 -19.96
CA ASP A 106 3.65 -11.38 -20.61
C ASP A 106 2.62 -10.95 -21.65
N LYS A 107 1.87 -9.88 -21.34
CA LYS A 107 0.90 -9.32 -22.28
C LYS A 107 1.59 -8.67 -23.49
N TYR A 108 2.67 -7.93 -23.27
CA TYR A 108 3.43 -7.25 -24.31
C TYR A 108 4.04 -8.26 -25.29
N ARG A 109 4.52 -9.41 -24.79
CA ARG A 109 5.03 -10.52 -25.60
C ARG A 109 4.02 -11.00 -26.66
N SER A 110 2.73 -10.98 -26.35
CA SER A 110 1.67 -11.46 -27.25
C SER A 110 1.18 -10.42 -28.28
N ARG A 111 1.71 -9.19 -28.26
CA ARG A 111 1.24 -8.12 -29.16
C ARG A 111 1.85 -8.23 -30.56
N GLU A 112 1.05 -7.93 -31.57
CA GLU A 112 1.52 -7.87 -32.97
C GLU A 112 2.54 -6.74 -33.20
N ASP A 113 2.43 -5.63 -32.46
CA ASP A 113 3.33 -4.47 -32.52
C ASP A 113 4.46 -4.50 -31.47
N MET A 114 4.74 -5.68 -30.91
CA MET A 114 5.78 -5.87 -29.89
C MET A 114 7.18 -5.55 -30.46
N ASN A 115 7.95 -4.76 -29.72
CA ASN A 115 9.35 -4.51 -30.04
C ASN A 115 10.24 -5.51 -29.28
N PRO A 116 10.97 -6.40 -29.99
CA PRO A 116 11.74 -7.47 -29.36
C PRO A 116 12.87 -6.95 -28.47
N ILE A 117 13.46 -5.79 -28.78
CA ILE A 117 14.51 -5.17 -27.97
C ILE A 117 13.93 -4.68 -26.64
N LEU A 118 12.76 -4.05 -26.67
CA LEU A 118 12.09 -3.58 -25.44
C LEU A 118 11.63 -4.75 -24.57
N LEU A 119 11.07 -5.80 -25.17
CA LEU A 119 10.69 -7.01 -24.44
C LEU A 119 11.90 -7.66 -23.78
N MET A 120 12.99 -7.85 -24.53
CA MET A 120 14.23 -8.44 -24.01
C MET A 120 14.81 -7.61 -22.87
N LEU A 121 14.85 -6.28 -23.01
CA LEU A 121 15.32 -5.38 -21.95
C LEU A 121 14.46 -5.52 -20.69
N ALA A 122 13.14 -5.55 -20.81
CA ALA A 122 12.23 -5.70 -19.67
C ALA A 122 12.37 -7.07 -18.99
N GLU A 123 12.52 -8.15 -19.75
CA GLU A 123 12.77 -9.50 -19.22
C GLU A 123 14.11 -9.57 -18.47
N MET A 124 15.18 -8.99 -19.03
CA MET A 124 16.49 -8.96 -18.41
C MET A 124 16.51 -8.13 -17.14
N ASP A 125 16.00 -6.89 -17.19
CA ASP A 125 15.95 -6.00 -16.03
C ASP A 125 15.18 -6.65 -14.87
N PHE A 126 14.00 -7.21 -15.14
CA PHE A 126 13.20 -7.88 -14.13
C PHE A 126 13.97 -9.04 -13.46
N ASN A 127 14.60 -9.89 -14.27
CA ASN A 127 15.37 -11.03 -13.78
C ASN A 127 16.70 -10.63 -13.10
N MET A 128 17.26 -9.45 -13.40
CA MET A 128 18.43 -8.90 -12.71
C MET A 128 18.08 -8.32 -11.34
N VAL A 129 16.89 -7.72 -11.20
CA VAL A 129 16.42 -7.15 -9.93
C VAL A 129 15.91 -8.23 -8.96
N GLN A 130 15.26 -9.28 -9.47
CA GLN A 130 14.75 -10.38 -8.65
C GLN A 130 15.76 -10.99 -7.64
N PRO A 131 17.00 -11.34 -8.01
CA PRO A 131 17.97 -11.89 -7.06
C PRO A 131 18.42 -10.89 -5.98
N ILE A 132 18.35 -9.57 -6.27
CA ILE A 132 18.63 -8.53 -5.26
C ILE A 132 17.53 -8.55 -4.21
N HIS A 133 16.27 -8.61 -4.63
CA HIS A 133 15.14 -8.76 -3.71
C HIS A 133 15.19 -10.08 -2.93
N GLN A 134 15.63 -11.18 -3.55
CA GLN A 134 15.85 -12.45 -2.85
C GLN A 134 16.94 -12.34 -1.77
N GLU A 135 18.01 -11.57 -2.00
CA GLU A 135 19.04 -11.38 -0.98
C GLU A 135 18.53 -10.50 0.17
N ASP A 136 17.78 -9.43 -0.12
CA ASP A 136 17.11 -8.63 0.90
C ASP A 136 16.17 -9.51 1.76
N LEU A 137 15.38 -10.38 1.12
CA LEU A 137 14.51 -11.33 1.82
C LEU A 137 15.28 -12.30 2.72
N LYS A 138 16.42 -12.83 2.26
CA LYS A 138 17.28 -13.69 3.09
C LYS A 138 17.80 -12.94 4.31
N GLN A 139 18.16 -11.67 4.17
CA GLN A 139 18.61 -10.86 5.30
C GLN A 139 17.49 -10.65 6.32
N VAL A 140 16.28 -10.33 5.86
CA VAL A 140 15.09 -10.24 6.73
C VAL A 140 14.78 -11.58 7.40
N SER A 141 14.83 -12.69 6.66
CA SER A 141 14.58 -14.03 7.20
C SER A 141 15.61 -14.42 8.27
N ARG A 142 16.90 -14.10 8.08
CA ARG A 142 17.93 -14.29 9.11
C ARG A 142 17.63 -13.45 10.34
N TRP A 143 17.26 -12.17 10.17
CA TRP A 143 16.86 -11.31 11.28
C TRP A 143 15.69 -11.90 12.07
N TRP A 144 14.62 -12.30 11.40
CA TRP A 144 13.44 -12.89 12.04
C TRP A 144 13.75 -14.17 12.83
N LYS A 145 14.57 -15.06 12.25
CA LYS A 145 15.04 -16.27 12.95
C LYS A 145 15.91 -15.95 14.16
N ASN A 146 16.78 -14.94 14.05
CA ASN A 146 17.69 -14.57 15.14
C ASN A 146 16.97 -13.91 16.32
N THR A 147 15.89 -13.17 16.07
CA THR A 147 15.10 -12.56 17.15
C THR A 147 14.23 -13.57 17.90
N ARG A 148 13.96 -14.74 17.29
CA ARG A 148 13.09 -15.79 17.84
C ARG A 148 11.69 -15.29 18.21
N LEU A 149 11.22 -14.22 17.56
CA LEU A 149 9.91 -13.64 17.87
C LEU A 149 8.79 -14.63 17.58
N GLY A 150 8.84 -15.33 16.44
CA GLY A 150 7.84 -16.37 16.12
C GLY A 150 7.84 -17.57 17.09
N GLU A 151 8.96 -17.86 17.75
CA GLU A 151 9.06 -18.93 18.76
C GLU A 151 8.58 -18.45 20.15
N ASN A 152 8.89 -17.21 20.51
CA ASN A 152 8.57 -16.64 21.83
C ASN A 152 7.16 -16.04 21.90
N LEU A 153 6.63 -15.58 20.77
CA LEU A 153 5.33 -14.90 20.65
C LEU A 153 4.42 -15.71 19.72
N THR A 154 4.15 -16.96 20.09
CA THR A 154 3.38 -17.92 19.28
C THR A 154 1.92 -17.50 19.01
N PHE A 155 1.41 -16.51 19.74
CA PHE A 155 0.10 -15.91 19.49
C PHE A 155 0.11 -14.95 18.28
N ALA A 156 1.27 -14.38 17.94
CA ALA A 156 1.40 -13.41 16.86
C ALA A 156 1.55 -14.11 15.51
N ARG A 157 0.95 -13.52 14.49
CA ARG A 157 0.95 -14.03 13.11
C ARG A 157 2.34 -13.87 12.48
N ASP A 158 2.85 -14.95 11.87
CA ASP A 158 4.06 -14.90 11.04
C ASP A 158 3.66 -14.67 9.57
N ARG A 159 3.89 -13.44 9.10
CA ARG A 159 3.60 -12.96 7.74
C ARG A 159 4.82 -12.32 7.09
N LEU A 160 6.01 -12.82 7.38
CA LEU A 160 7.27 -12.20 6.94
C LEU A 160 7.37 -12.07 5.42
N MET A 161 6.84 -13.05 4.67
CA MET A 161 6.84 -13.04 3.21
C MET A 161 5.92 -11.95 2.65
N GLU A 162 4.72 -11.83 3.19
CA GLU A 162 3.72 -10.83 2.82
C GLU A 162 4.23 -9.42 3.19
N LEU A 163 4.86 -9.26 4.35
CA LEU A 163 5.46 -7.98 4.77
C LEU A 163 6.65 -7.56 3.89
N PHE A 164 7.46 -8.53 3.45
CA PHE A 164 8.52 -8.24 2.49
C PHE A 164 7.94 -7.86 1.12
N PHE A 165 6.86 -8.52 0.72
CA PHE A 165 6.12 -8.19 -0.50
C PHE A 165 5.53 -6.77 -0.47
N TRP A 166 4.97 -6.35 0.67
CA TRP A 166 4.60 -4.94 0.92
C TRP A 166 5.77 -3.98 0.69
N SER A 167 6.93 -4.30 1.25
CA SER A 167 8.12 -3.45 1.14
C SER A 167 8.61 -3.30 -0.31
N ILE A 168 8.53 -4.37 -1.12
CA ILE A 168 8.83 -4.30 -2.57
C ILE A 168 7.81 -3.42 -3.29
N GLY A 169 6.53 -3.58 -2.99
CA GLY A 169 5.49 -2.77 -3.63
C GLY A 169 5.64 -1.29 -3.31
N MET A 170 6.13 -0.95 -2.12
CA MET A 170 6.46 0.41 -1.70
C MET A 170 7.71 0.97 -2.42
N ILE A 171 8.80 0.19 -2.49
CA ILE A 171 10.08 0.65 -3.04
C ILE A 171 10.89 -0.49 -3.69
N ASP A 172 10.69 -0.68 -4.99
CA ASP A 172 11.25 -1.82 -5.73
C ASP A 172 12.66 -1.59 -6.29
N GLN A 173 13.15 -0.34 -6.32
CA GLN A 173 14.41 -0.03 -7.01
C GLN A 173 15.62 -0.62 -6.25
N PRO A 174 16.58 -1.29 -6.93
CA PRO A 174 17.63 -2.08 -6.29
C PRO A 174 18.41 -1.39 -5.18
N GLN A 175 18.74 -0.11 -5.36
CA GLN A 175 19.56 0.68 -4.43
C GLN A 175 18.92 0.87 -3.03
N PHE A 176 17.62 0.62 -2.88
CA PHE A 176 16.90 0.80 -1.62
C PHE A 176 16.74 -0.50 -0.81
N GLY A 177 17.67 -1.45 -0.93
CA GLY A 177 17.64 -2.72 -0.18
C GLY A 177 17.54 -2.52 1.33
N CYS A 178 18.33 -1.60 1.90
CA CYS A 178 18.26 -1.25 3.32
C CYS A 178 16.86 -0.77 3.76
N CYS A 179 16.21 0.06 2.92
CA CYS A 179 14.85 0.53 3.18
C CYS A 179 13.85 -0.62 3.15
N ARG A 180 13.90 -1.50 2.12
CA ARG A 180 13.01 -2.67 2.05
C ARG A 180 13.16 -3.60 3.27
N ILE A 181 14.39 -3.89 3.66
CA ILE A 181 14.69 -4.73 4.82
C ILE A 181 14.08 -4.12 6.08
N ASN A 182 14.34 -2.83 6.34
CA ASN A 182 13.88 -2.19 7.55
C ASN A 182 12.38 -1.92 7.56
N LEU A 183 11.74 -1.63 6.42
CA LEU A 183 10.27 -1.55 6.31
C LEU A 183 9.62 -2.90 6.65
N THR A 184 10.24 -4.01 6.23
CA THR A 184 9.74 -5.34 6.57
C THR A 184 9.86 -5.60 8.07
N ARG A 185 10.97 -5.18 8.69
CA ARG A 185 11.14 -5.24 10.15
C ARG A 185 10.08 -4.42 10.87
N VAL A 186 9.86 -3.17 10.45
CA VAL A 186 8.82 -2.29 11.01
C VAL A 186 7.44 -2.95 10.91
N GLY A 187 7.06 -3.44 9.73
CA GLY A 187 5.79 -4.13 9.54
C GLY A 187 5.63 -5.39 10.40
N SER A 188 6.72 -6.14 10.60
CA SER A 188 6.72 -7.32 11.48
C SER A 188 6.47 -6.93 12.94
N LEU A 189 7.12 -5.85 13.39
CA LEU A 189 6.94 -5.31 14.74
C LEU A 189 5.55 -4.73 14.95
N ILE A 190 5.01 -4.02 13.95
CA ILE A 190 3.62 -3.53 13.96
C ILE A 190 2.65 -4.71 14.11
N THR A 191 2.80 -5.76 13.30
CA THR A 191 1.92 -6.95 13.34
C THR A 191 1.93 -7.63 14.71
N ILE A 192 3.11 -7.75 15.33
CA ILE A 192 3.22 -8.30 16.69
C ILE A 192 2.49 -7.41 17.70
N VAL A 193 2.69 -6.09 17.62
CA VAL A 193 2.04 -5.15 18.54
C VAL A 193 0.52 -5.17 18.33
N ASP A 194 0.04 -5.19 17.09
CA ASP A 194 -1.37 -5.37 16.72
C ASP A 194 -1.98 -6.61 17.40
N ASP A 195 -1.34 -7.78 17.25
CA ASP A 195 -1.79 -9.03 17.87
C ASP A 195 -1.76 -8.99 19.41
N VAL A 196 -0.86 -8.20 20.01
CA VAL A 196 -0.89 -7.95 21.46
C VAL A 196 -2.17 -7.22 21.86
N TYR A 197 -2.61 -6.20 21.13
CA TYR A 197 -3.80 -5.42 21.47
C TYR A 197 -5.12 -6.13 21.12
N ASP A 198 -5.17 -6.82 19.99
CA ASP A 198 -6.43 -7.32 19.44
C ASP A 198 -6.72 -8.78 19.84
N VAL A 199 -5.69 -9.57 20.15
CA VAL A 199 -5.84 -11.01 20.40
C VAL A 199 -5.45 -11.41 21.81
N TYR A 200 -4.29 -10.96 22.29
CA TYR A 200 -3.65 -11.61 23.43
C TYR A 200 -3.74 -10.84 24.76
N GLY A 201 -3.54 -9.53 24.73
CA GLY A 201 -3.40 -8.71 25.94
C GLY A 201 -4.72 -8.42 26.64
N THR A 202 -4.70 -8.44 27.97
CA THR A 202 -5.82 -7.95 28.77
C THR A 202 -5.81 -6.43 28.83
N LEU A 203 -6.98 -5.78 29.00
CA LEU A 203 -7.08 -4.33 29.01
C LEU A 203 -6.14 -3.64 30.02
N ASP A 204 -5.84 -4.27 31.16
CA ASP A 204 -4.91 -3.71 32.16
C ASP A 204 -3.43 -3.87 31.73
N GLU A 205 -3.06 -4.99 31.12
CA GLU A 205 -1.73 -5.17 30.51
C GLU A 205 -1.51 -4.18 29.36
N LEU A 206 -2.53 -3.97 28.52
CA LEU A 206 -2.46 -3.03 27.39
C LEU A 206 -2.21 -1.60 27.87
N LYS A 207 -2.83 -1.16 28.98
CA LYS A 207 -2.55 0.15 29.58
C LYS A 207 -1.08 0.28 30.01
N LEU A 208 -0.52 -0.77 30.63
CA LEU A 208 0.89 -0.78 31.04
C LEU A 208 1.82 -0.73 29.82
N PHE A 209 1.51 -1.50 28.77
CA PHE A 209 2.29 -1.50 27.54
C PHE A 209 2.26 -0.15 26.82
N THR A 210 1.07 0.47 26.71
CA THR A 210 0.93 1.82 26.15
C THR A 210 1.74 2.85 26.95
N ASP A 211 1.66 2.83 28.28
CA ASP A 211 2.41 3.74 29.15
C ASP A 211 3.93 3.53 29.02
N ALA A 212 4.39 2.28 28.92
CA ALA A 212 5.81 1.98 28.72
C ALA A 212 6.35 2.54 27.39
N ILE A 213 5.62 2.38 26.28
CA ILE A 213 5.98 2.95 24.98
C ILE A 213 5.92 4.49 25.01
N GLU A 214 4.91 5.07 25.66
CA GLU A 214 4.78 6.53 25.78
C GLU A 214 5.93 7.15 26.60
N ARG A 215 6.30 6.52 27.72
CA ARG A 215 7.46 6.94 28.51
C ARG A 215 8.76 6.72 27.75
N TRP A 216 8.85 5.64 26.98
CA TRP A 216 10.06 5.20 26.28
C TRP A 216 11.23 5.02 27.25
N ASP A 217 10.93 4.46 28.41
CA ASP A 217 11.88 4.18 29.49
C ASP A 217 12.07 2.68 29.63
N ILE A 218 13.31 2.21 29.53
CA ILE A 218 13.63 0.79 29.64
C ILE A 218 13.31 0.22 31.03
N ASN A 219 13.28 1.06 32.08
CA ASN A 219 12.93 0.63 33.43
C ASN A 219 11.42 0.36 33.58
N ALA A 220 10.57 0.94 32.72
CA ALA A 220 9.13 0.64 32.73
C ALA A 220 8.84 -0.82 32.32
N MET A 221 9.78 -1.46 31.63
CA MET A 221 9.69 -2.84 31.18
C MET A 221 9.52 -3.84 32.34
N ASP A 222 10.07 -3.55 33.53
CA ASP A 222 9.99 -4.46 34.68
C ASP A 222 8.56 -4.72 35.15
N GLN A 223 7.64 -3.80 34.85
CA GLN A 223 6.22 -3.89 35.20
C GLN A 223 5.39 -4.68 34.17
N LEU A 224 5.97 -4.99 33.01
CA LEU A 224 5.28 -5.69 31.93
C LEU A 224 5.32 -7.21 32.14
N PRO A 225 4.32 -7.96 31.65
CA PRO A 225 4.43 -9.40 31.52
C PRO A 225 5.55 -9.78 30.53
N ASP A 226 6.14 -10.97 30.69
CA ASP A 226 7.38 -11.33 29.99
C ASP A 226 7.26 -11.27 28.46
N TYR A 227 6.10 -11.63 27.88
CA TYR A 227 5.87 -11.51 26.43
C TYR A 227 5.90 -10.05 25.96
N MET A 228 5.31 -9.13 26.72
CA MET A 228 5.33 -7.69 26.43
C MET A 228 6.72 -7.09 26.62
N LYS A 229 7.54 -7.62 27.56
CA LYS A 229 8.94 -7.19 27.68
C LYS A 229 9.71 -7.46 26.40
N ILE A 230 9.52 -8.65 25.80
CA ILE A 230 10.14 -9.00 24.53
C ILE A 230 9.67 -8.05 23.42
N CYS A 231 8.35 -7.81 23.30
CA CYS A 231 7.78 -6.88 22.32
C CYS A 231 8.30 -5.45 22.48
N PHE A 232 8.30 -4.93 23.71
CA PHE A 232 8.79 -3.58 24.02
C PHE A 232 10.26 -3.45 23.67
N LEU A 233 11.09 -4.39 24.12
CA LEU A 233 12.54 -4.30 23.98
C LEU A 233 12.97 -4.38 22.52
N ILE A 234 12.31 -5.19 21.68
CA ILE A 234 12.65 -5.25 20.26
C ILE A 234 12.29 -3.96 19.52
N VAL A 235 11.13 -3.34 19.83
CA VAL A 235 10.73 -2.04 19.28
C VAL A 235 11.69 -0.94 19.74
N TYR A 236 12.02 -0.92 21.03
CA TYR A 236 12.96 0.01 21.63
C TYR A 236 14.34 -0.08 20.96
N ASN A 237 14.89 -1.28 20.85
CA ASN A 237 16.22 -1.50 20.26
C ASN A 237 16.25 -1.11 18.78
N PHE A 238 15.24 -1.51 17.99
CA PHE A 238 15.17 -1.18 16.56
C PHE A 238 15.14 0.33 16.30
N VAL A 239 14.30 1.06 17.05
CA VAL A 239 14.20 2.52 16.92
C VAL A 239 15.50 3.21 17.35
N ASN A 240 16.13 2.76 18.43
CA ASN A 240 17.38 3.34 18.90
C ASN A 240 18.57 3.04 17.97
N GLU A 241 18.62 1.84 17.38
CA GLU A 241 19.61 1.47 16.35
C GLU A 241 19.52 2.42 15.15
N MET A 242 18.31 2.60 14.61
CA MET A 242 18.08 3.52 13.48
C MET A 242 18.43 4.97 13.83
N ALA A 243 18.04 5.43 15.02
CA ALA A 243 18.34 6.79 15.45
C ALA A 243 19.85 7.02 15.63
N PHE A 244 20.59 6.02 16.10
CA PHE A 244 22.04 6.08 16.21
C PHE A 244 22.69 6.20 14.83
N ASP A 245 22.27 5.38 13.86
CA ASP A 245 22.81 5.43 12.50
C ASP A 245 22.57 6.78 11.83
N LEU A 246 21.37 7.35 11.96
CA LEU A 246 21.04 8.66 11.40
C LEU A 246 21.74 9.82 12.12
N LEU A 247 21.95 9.72 13.43
CA LEU A 247 22.76 10.70 14.16
C LEU A 247 24.21 10.67 13.68
N LYS A 248 24.77 9.48 13.47
CA LYS A 248 26.14 9.27 12.98
C LYS A 248 26.32 9.77 11.54
N GLU A 249 25.35 9.55 10.66
CA GLU A 249 25.46 9.86 9.23
C GLU A 249 25.03 11.28 8.86
N GLN A 250 23.97 11.80 9.50
CA GLN A 250 23.36 13.09 9.14
C GLN A 250 23.34 14.11 10.29
N GLY A 251 23.74 13.73 11.51
CA GLY A 251 23.78 14.63 12.66
C GLY A 251 22.41 14.95 13.28
N PHE A 252 21.35 14.22 12.91
CA PHE A 252 20.00 14.45 13.43
C PHE A 252 19.58 13.40 14.46
N HIS A 253 19.05 13.86 15.59
CA HIS A 253 18.50 13.01 16.63
C HIS A 253 17.00 12.78 16.43
N ILE A 254 16.63 11.62 15.90
CA ILE A 254 15.26 11.36 15.41
C ILE A 254 14.35 10.56 16.37
N ILE A 255 14.86 10.12 17.53
CA ILE A 255 14.10 9.29 18.50
C ILE A 255 12.75 9.92 18.82
N ARG A 256 12.68 11.25 18.97
CA ARG A 256 11.42 11.95 19.31
C ARG A 256 10.31 11.69 18.30
N TYR A 257 10.63 11.57 17.01
CA TYR A 257 9.66 11.35 15.93
C TYR A 257 9.19 9.90 15.88
N LEU A 258 10.12 8.96 15.94
CA LEU A 258 9.80 7.53 15.93
C LEU A 258 9.04 7.13 17.20
N LYS A 259 9.47 7.63 18.36
CA LYS A 259 8.76 7.46 19.64
C LYS A 259 7.33 7.98 19.55
N LYS A 260 7.12 9.18 19.00
CA LYS A 260 5.77 9.75 18.81
C LYS A 260 4.91 8.82 17.96
N ALA A 261 5.43 8.35 16.82
CA ALA A 261 4.71 7.44 15.94
C ALA A 261 4.26 6.14 16.62
N TRP A 262 5.17 5.47 17.34
CA TRP A 262 4.84 4.24 18.08
C TRP A 262 3.89 4.48 19.25
N SER A 263 4.04 5.60 19.96
CA SER A 263 3.16 6.00 21.07
C SER A 263 1.75 6.27 20.59
N ASP A 264 1.59 7.06 19.51
CA ASP A 264 0.29 7.36 18.93
C ASP A 264 -0.39 6.09 18.41
N LEU A 265 0.36 5.17 17.79
CA LEU A 265 -0.14 3.86 17.38
C LEU A 265 -0.67 3.06 18.57
N CYS A 266 0.13 2.89 19.63
CA CYS A 266 -0.28 2.16 20.84
C CYS A 266 -1.51 2.79 21.52
N LYS A 267 -1.60 4.12 21.56
CA LYS A 267 -2.78 4.82 22.10
C LYS A 267 -4.02 4.57 21.25
N SER A 268 -3.86 4.54 19.93
CA SER A 268 -4.97 4.27 19.00
C SER A 268 -5.48 2.83 19.12
N TYR A 269 -4.59 1.85 19.27
CA TYR A 269 -4.96 0.46 19.58
C TYR A 269 -5.63 0.33 20.94
N LEU A 270 -5.09 1.00 21.98
CA LEU A 270 -5.72 0.99 23.30
C LEU A 270 -7.14 1.57 23.26
N LEU A 271 -7.39 2.58 22.42
CA LEU A 271 -8.71 3.17 22.26
C LEU A 271 -9.69 2.18 21.60
N GLU A 272 -9.26 1.47 20.57
CA GLU A 272 -10.05 0.41 19.92
C GLU A 272 -10.34 -0.75 20.88
N ALA A 273 -9.33 -1.22 21.61
CA ALA A 273 -9.52 -2.22 22.67
C ALA A 273 -10.57 -1.73 23.70
N LYS A 274 -10.50 -0.48 24.16
CA LYS A 274 -11.52 0.09 25.07
C LYS A 274 -12.92 0.09 24.45
N TRP A 275 -13.06 0.37 23.16
CA TRP A 275 -14.36 0.31 22.48
C TRP A 275 -14.89 -1.12 22.46
N TYR A 276 -14.04 -2.09 22.11
CA TYR A 276 -14.37 -3.51 22.12
C TYR A 276 -14.85 -3.99 23.51
N TYR A 277 -14.03 -3.78 24.55
CA TYR A 277 -14.34 -4.23 25.91
C TYR A 277 -15.61 -3.61 26.49
N ASN A 278 -15.95 -2.38 26.11
CA ASN A 278 -17.16 -1.69 26.57
C ASN A 278 -18.39 -1.91 25.68
N GLY A 279 -18.25 -2.65 24.57
CA GLY A 279 -19.33 -2.80 23.58
C GLY A 279 -19.75 -1.47 22.95
N TYR A 280 -18.84 -0.49 22.88
CA TYR A 280 -19.11 0.83 22.33
C TYR A 280 -18.94 0.83 20.81
N ILE A 281 -19.95 1.30 20.09
CA ILE A 281 -19.91 1.50 18.64
C ILE A 281 -19.73 2.99 18.37
N PRO A 282 -18.55 3.45 17.92
CA PRO A 282 -18.33 4.85 17.57
C PRO A 282 -19.18 5.28 16.36
N SER A 283 -19.40 6.59 16.21
CA SER A 283 -19.82 7.15 14.92
C SER A 283 -18.70 6.97 13.89
N LEU A 284 -19.03 7.00 12.59
CA LEU A 284 -18.02 6.82 11.56
C LEU A 284 -16.90 7.85 11.68
N LYS A 285 -17.23 9.11 11.97
CA LYS A 285 -16.23 10.16 12.13
C LYS A 285 -15.27 9.87 13.30
N VAL A 286 -15.79 9.50 14.46
CA VAL A 286 -14.98 9.20 15.65
C VAL A 286 -14.09 7.97 15.41
N TYR A 287 -14.62 6.96 14.73
CA TYR A 287 -13.82 5.81 14.31
C TYR A 287 -12.68 6.24 13.39
N LEU A 288 -12.98 6.96 12.30
CA LEU A 288 -11.98 7.33 11.30
C LEU A 288 -10.89 8.25 11.86
N GLU A 289 -11.20 9.12 12.83
CA GLU A 289 -10.22 9.97 13.52
C GLU A 289 -9.16 9.16 14.31
N ASN A 290 -9.50 7.94 14.75
CA ASN A 290 -8.54 6.99 15.34
C ASN A 290 -7.93 6.05 14.29
N ALA A 291 -8.76 5.58 13.36
CA ALA A 291 -8.46 4.44 12.50
C ALA A 291 -7.34 4.71 11.49
N TRP A 292 -7.14 5.97 11.09
CA TRP A 292 -6.00 6.37 10.25
C TRP A 292 -4.66 6.29 11.00
N ILE A 293 -4.66 6.29 12.33
CA ILE A 293 -3.45 6.02 13.12
C ILE A 293 -3.33 4.52 13.39
N SER A 294 -4.42 3.84 13.77
CA SER A 294 -4.39 2.41 14.13
C SER A 294 -4.02 1.49 12.96
N ILE A 295 -4.19 1.92 11.72
CA ILE A 295 -3.69 1.19 10.53
C ILE A 295 -2.15 1.21 10.40
N ALA A 296 -1.45 1.88 11.33
CA ALA A 296 0.00 1.97 11.43
C ALA A 296 0.75 2.63 10.25
N ALA A 297 0.04 3.10 9.23
CA ALA A 297 0.62 3.87 8.12
C ALA A 297 1.49 5.06 8.58
N PRO A 298 1.13 5.84 9.62
CA PRO A 298 2.01 6.91 10.11
C PRO A 298 3.36 6.39 10.62
N VAL A 299 3.39 5.22 11.27
CA VAL A 299 4.64 4.58 11.71
C VAL A 299 5.47 4.18 10.50
N ILE A 300 4.85 3.47 9.55
CA ILE A 300 5.51 3.02 8.31
C ILE A 300 6.12 4.20 7.55
N LEU A 301 5.35 5.28 7.36
CA LEU A 301 5.80 6.46 6.62
C LEU A 301 6.86 7.26 7.38
N MET A 302 6.77 7.37 8.70
CA MET A 302 7.81 8.01 9.51
C MET A 302 9.16 7.29 9.34
N HIS A 303 9.15 5.96 9.43
CA HIS A 303 10.33 5.12 9.19
C HIS A 303 10.83 5.25 7.76
N ALA A 304 9.94 5.17 6.76
CA ALA A 304 10.30 5.30 5.35
C ALA A 304 11.00 6.63 5.05
N TYR A 305 10.49 7.75 5.56
CA TYR A 305 11.08 9.07 5.35
C TYR A 305 12.55 9.11 5.78
N PHE A 306 12.84 8.65 6.99
CA PHE A 306 14.19 8.67 7.54
C PHE A 306 15.14 7.69 6.83
N MET A 307 14.64 6.62 6.23
CA MET A 307 15.46 5.65 5.48
C MET A 307 15.86 6.14 4.09
N VAL A 308 15.05 6.99 3.45
CA VAL A 308 15.27 7.37 2.04
C VAL A 308 15.67 8.83 1.84
N THR A 309 15.65 9.64 2.90
CA THR A 309 15.94 11.06 2.81
C THR A 309 17.36 11.37 3.27
N ASN A 310 18.17 11.91 2.36
CA ASN A 310 19.49 12.47 2.64
C ASN A 310 19.77 13.61 1.64
N PRO A 311 19.98 14.87 2.09
CA PRO A 311 19.99 15.32 3.48
C PRO A 311 18.58 15.53 4.06
N ILE A 312 18.42 15.30 5.37
CA ILE A 312 17.25 15.73 6.14
C ILE A 312 17.28 17.25 6.35
N THR A 313 16.11 17.89 6.26
CA THR A 313 15.94 19.34 6.44
C THR A 313 15.14 19.64 7.70
N LYS A 314 15.38 20.80 8.33
CA LYS A 314 14.64 21.22 9.52
C LYS A 314 13.17 21.47 9.20
N GLU A 315 12.89 22.01 8.02
CA GLU A 315 11.54 22.29 7.54
C GLU A 315 10.72 20.99 7.43
N ALA A 316 11.32 19.91 6.93
CA ALA A 316 10.66 18.61 6.88
C ALA A 316 10.45 18.03 8.29
N LEU A 317 11.43 18.16 9.17
CA LEU A 317 11.35 17.74 10.57
C LEU A 317 10.24 18.46 11.35
N ASP A 318 10.03 19.76 11.12
CA ASP A 318 8.95 20.52 11.74
C ASP A 318 7.58 20.02 11.24
N CYS A 319 7.46 19.70 9.95
CA CYS A 319 6.24 19.13 9.37
C CYS A 319 5.89 17.73 9.94
N LEU A 320 6.89 16.96 10.38
CA LEU A 320 6.69 15.63 10.95
C LEU A 320 6.17 15.67 12.40
N GLU A 321 6.25 16.81 13.10
CA GLU A 321 5.74 16.90 14.48
C GLU A 321 4.22 16.72 14.54
N GLU A 322 3.47 17.28 13.58
CA GLU A 322 1.99 17.23 13.54
C GLU A 322 1.42 16.23 12.52
N TYR A 323 2.26 15.37 11.96
CA TYR A 323 1.97 14.54 10.78
C TYR A 323 1.51 15.36 9.55
N PRO A 324 2.28 15.34 8.45
CA PRO A 324 1.88 16.06 7.24
C PRO A 324 0.64 15.41 6.60
N LYS A 325 -0.10 16.17 5.79
CA LYS A 325 -1.31 15.70 5.10
C LYS A 325 -1.09 14.44 4.26
N ILE A 326 0.10 14.26 3.68
CA ILE A 326 0.44 13.04 2.95
C ILE A 326 0.38 11.78 3.84
N PHE A 327 0.70 11.89 5.14
CA PHE A 327 0.51 10.78 6.09
C PHE A 327 -0.96 10.53 6.29
N TYR A 328 -1.74 11.57 6.58
CA TYR A 328 -3.17 11.45 6.83
C TYR A 328 -3.92 10.80 5.65
N TRP A 329 -3.76 11.33 4.43
CA TRP A 329 -4.48 10.81 3.27
C TRP A 329 -4.03 9.42 2.85
N SER A 330 -2.72 9.13 2.96
CA SER A 330 -2.23 7.76 2.69
C SER A 330 -2.81 6.77 3.70
N SER A 331 -2.84 7.14 4.97
CA SER A 331 -3.38 6.28 6.03
C SER A 331 -4.88 6.09 5.90
N MET A 332 -5.61 7.15 5.55
CA MET A 332 -7.06 7.09 5.29
C MET A 332 -7.39 6.12 4.17
N ILE A 333 -6.68 6.19 3.04
CA ILE A 333 -6.92 5.25 1.93
C ILE A 333 -6.61 3.82 2.37
N LEU A 334 -5.46 3.60 3.00
CA LEU A 334 -5.07 2.26 3.46
C LEU A 334 -6.11 1.65 4.41
N ARG A 335 -6.53 2.41 5.43
CA ARG A 335 -7.56 2.00 6.39
C ARG A 335 -8.88 1.66 5.69
N LEU A 336 -9.36 2.51 4.80
CA LEU A 336 -10.64 2.26 4.12
C LEU A 336 -10.55 1.07 3.15
N THR A 337 -9.40 0.83 2.51
CA THR A 337 -9.20 -0.38 1.70
C THR A 337 -9.16 -1.64 2.55
N ASP A 338 -8.49 -1.60 3.70
CA ASP A 338 -8.42 -2.67 4.68
C ASP A 338 -9.83 -3.04 5.17
N ASP A 339 -10.58 -2.06 5.72
CA ASP A 339 -11.95 -2.26 6.19
C ASP A 339 -12.89 -2.85 5.12
N LEU A 340 -12.74 -2.45 3.85
CA LEU A 340 -13.51 -3.03 2.75
C LEU A 340 -13.20 -4.53 2.55
N GLY A 341 -11.93 -4.91 2.67
CA GLY A 341 -11.44 -6.29 2.46
C GLY A 341 -11.60 -7.22 3.66
N THR A 342 -11.61 -6.69 4.89
CA THR A 342 -11.48 -7.50 6.12
C THR A 342 -12.72 -7.52 7.02
N SER A 343 -13.55 -6.47 6.97
CA SER A 343 -14.69 -6.26 7.90
C SER A 343 -15.59 -7.47 8.14
N ALA A 344 -15.90 -8.25 7.11
CA ALA A 344 -16.80 -9.40 7.22
C ALA A 344 -16.17 -10.57 8.02
N ASN A 345 -14.85 -10.73 7.95
CA ASN A 345 -14.12 -11.75 8.71
C ASN A 345 -13.83 -11.26 10.12
N GLU A 346 -13.47 -9.98 10.28
CA GLU A 346 -13.21 -9.33 11.57
C GLU A 346 -14.42 -9.37 12.49
N LEU A 347 -15.60 -9.03 11.97
CA LEU A 347 -16.82 -9.10 12.76
C LEU A 347 -17.13 -10.52 13.26
N LYS A 348 -16.73 -11.56 12.52
CA LYS A 348 -16.93 -12.96 12.93
C LYS A 348 -15.94 -13.43 14.00
N ARG A 349 -14.71 -12.88 14.03
CA ARG A 349 -13.68 -13.20 15.04
C ARG A 349 -13.87 -12.44 16.35
N GLY A 350 -14.70 -11.39 16.36
CA GLY A 350 -14.98 -10.59 17.55
C GLY A 350 -14.02 -9.42 17.67
N ASP A 351 -14.16 -8.45 16.77
CA ASP A 351 -13.36 -7.24 16.68
C ASP A 351 -14.27 -5.98 16.76
N VAL A 352 -13.68 -4.80 16.91
CA VAL A 352 -14.39 -3.52 16.87
C VAL A 352 -15.13 -3.35 15.53
N PRO A 353 -16.30 -2.68 15.54
CA PRO A 353 -16.92 -2.22 14.29
C PRO A 353 -15.95 -1.39 13.46
N LYS A 354 -15.79 -1.75 12.18
CA LYS A 354 -14.97 -0.99 11.21
C LYS A 354 -15.84 0.07 10.52
N SER A 355 -15.28 0.81 9.56
CA SER A 355 -15.99 1.91 8.89
C SER A 355 -17.37 1.53 8.34
N ILE A 356 -17.52 0.35 7.75
CA ILE A 356 -18.80 -0.14 7.21
C ILE A 356 -19.85 -0.26 8.33
N GLN A 357 -19.50 -0.93 9.43
CA GLN A 357 -20.42 -1.14 10.55
C GLN A 357 -20.73 0.15 11.30
N CYS A 358 -19.74 1.03 11.49
CA CYS A 358 -19.95 2.35 12.10
C CYS A 358 -20.94 3.18 11.28
N TYR A 359 -20.81 3.20 9.94
CA TYR A 359 -21.73 3.92 9.07
C TYR A 359 -23.14 3.33 9.07
N MET A 360 -23.27 1.99 9.01
CA MET A 360 -24.56 1.31 9.09
C MET A 360 -25.27 1.61 10.41
N ASN A 361 -24.54 1.59 11.54
CA ASN A 361 -25.08 1.87 12.86
C ASN A 361 -25.55 3.34 13.00
N GLU A 362 -24.79 4.29 12.46
CA GLU A 362 -25.10 5.73 12.54
C GLU A 362 -26.29 6.13 11.66
N THR A 363 -26.45 5.50 10.49
CA THR A 363 -27.41 5.96 9.46
C THR A 363 -28.59 5.01 9.23
N GLY A 364 -28.50 3.76 9.67
CA GLY A 364 -29.46 2.70 9.33
C GLY A 364 -29.33 2.22 7.87
N ALA A 365 -28.26 2.59 7.15
CA ALA A 365 -28.02 2.19 5.77
C ALA A 365 -27.77 0.68 5.62
N SER A 366 -28.01 0.16 4.42
CA SER A 366 -27.65 -1.22 4.08
C SER A 366 -26.12 -1.38 3.97
N GLU A 367 -25.60 -2.60 4.14
CA GLU A 367 -24.16 -2.88 3.96
C GLU A 367 -23.69 -2.47 2.55
N LYS A 368 -24.54 -2.68 1.53
CA LYS A 368 -24.24 -2.27 0.16
C LYS A 368 -24.02 -0.76 0.07
N ASP A 369 -24.92 0.03 0.64
CA ASP A 369 -24.83 1.50 0.59
C ASP A 369 -23.64 1.99 1.43
N ALA A 370 -23.36 1.35 2.57
CA ALA A 370 -22.19 1.62 3.39
C ALA A 370 -20.87 1.36 2.64
N ARG A 371 -20.76 0.24 1.94
CA ARG A 371 -19.58 -0.09 1.11
C ARG A 371 -19.40 0.91 -0.03
N GLU A 372 -20.47 1.32 -0.71
CA GLU A 372 -20.39 2.35 -1.74
C GLU A 372 -19.98 3.72 -1.17
N TYR A 373 -20.48 4.08 0.02
CA TYR A 373 -20.05 5.28 0.72
C TYR A 373 -18.55 5.24 1.06
N VAL A 374 -18.05 4.13 1.61
CA VAL A 374 -16.62 3.95 1.89
C VAL A 374 -15.77 4.06 0.62
N LYS A 375 -16.19 3.48 -0.50
CA LYS A 375 -15.51 3.66 -1.80
C LYS A 375 -15.48 5.13 -2.25
N SER A 376 -16.54 5.89 -1.98
CA SER A 376 -16.58 7.33 -2.28
C SER A 376 -15.58 8.12 -1.42
N LEU A 377 -15.39 7.73 -0.15
CA LEU A 377 -14.37 8.31 0.73
C LEU A 377 -12.95 8.02 0.21
N ILE A 378 -12.69 6.79 -0.26
CA ILE A 378 -11.42 6.44 -0.89
C ILE A 378 -11.16 7.32 -2.12
N SER A 379 -12.16 7.47 -3.00
CA SER A 379 -12.04 8.32 -4.19
C SER A 379 -11.73 9.78 -3.82
N THR A 380 -12.37 10.33 -2.79
CA THR A 380 -12.08 11.68 -2.29
C THR A 380 -10.67 11.79 -1.71
N ALA A 381 -10.26 10.84 -0.87
CA ALA A 381 -8.92 10.81 -0.29
C ALA A 381 -7.83 10.71 -1.36
N TRP A 382 -8.07 9.99 -2.47
CA TRP A 382 -7.15 9.95 -3.61
C TRP A 382 -6.97 11.30 -4.30
N LYS A 383 -8.04 12.09 -4.46
CA LYS A 383 -7.93 13.46 -5.01
C LYS A 383 -7.02 14.32 -4.12
N LYS A 384 -7.17 14.19 -2.80
CA LYS A 384 -6.33 14.88 -1.80
C LYS A 384 -4.89 14.40 -1.78
N LEU A 385 -4.66 13.10 -1.90
CA LEU A 385 -3.31 12.57 -1.99
C LEU A 385 -2.61 13.00 -3.30
N ASN A 386 -3.35 13.10 -4.41
CA ASN A 386 -2.83 13.64 -5.66
C ASN A 386 -2.39 15.11 -5.53
N GLU A 387 -3.13 15.94 -4.77
CA GLU A 387 -2.73 17.32 -4.46
C GLU A 387 -1.38 17.36 -3.73
N GLU A 388 -1.23 16.55 -2.68
CA GLU A 388 0.01 16.48 -1.90
C GLU A 388 1.20 15.98 -2.73
N ARG A 389 0.96 15.12 -3.74
CA ARG A 389 2.00 14.63 -4.65
C ARG A 389 2.58 15.70 -5.58
N VAL A 390 1.75 16.65 -6.01
CA VAL A 390 2.16 17.71 -6.96
C VAL A 390 2.46 19.05 -6.28
N ALA A 391 2.05 19.20 -5.01
CA ALA A 391 2.33 20.38 -4.21
C ALA A 391 3.83 20.54 -3.96
N SER A 392 4.25 21.80 -3.77
CA SER A 392 5.59 22.09 -3.25
C SER A 392 5.70 21.51 -1.84
N SER A 393 6.61 20.57 -1.65
CA SER A 393 6.75 19.77 -0.43
C SER A 393 8.19 19.80 0.08
N PRO A 394 8.41 19.84 1.42
CA PRO A 394 9.74 19.70 1.99
C PRO A 394 10.26 18.25 1.93
N PHE A 395 9.42 17.30 1.51
CA PHE A 395 9.78 15.88 1.40
C PHE A 395 10.36 15.55 0.02
N CYS A 396 11.31 14.61 -0.02
CA CYS A 396 11.89 14.17 -1.29
C CYS A 396 10.89 13.36 -2.14
N GLN A 397 11.06 13.39 -3.47
CA GLN A 397 10.17 12.67 -4.39
C GLN A 397 10.11 11.17 -4.11
N THR A 398 11.24 10.57 -3.70
CA THR A 398 11.31 9.15 -3.31
C THR A 398 10.34 8.84 -2.18
N PHE A 399 10.31 9.67 -1.12
CA PHE A 399 9.38 9.49 -0.01
C PHE A 399 7.92 9.67 -0.45
N ILE A 400 7.64 10.69 -1.27
CA ILE A 400 6.30 10.93 -1.80
C ILE A 400 5.80 9.70 -2.57
N GLU A 401 6.63 9.12 -3.45
CA GLU A 401 6.25 7.91 -4.19
C GLU A 401 6.10 6.67 -3.28
N ILE A 402 6.85 6.55 -2.18
CA ILE A 402 6.59 5.50 -1.17
C ILE A 402 5.20 5.64 -0.57
N ALA A 403 4.78 6.86 -0.22
CA ALA A 403 3.44 7.10 0.32
C ALA A 403 2.34 6.75 -0.69
N MET A 404 2.55 7.12 -1.97
CA MET A 404 1.67 6.70 -3.07
C MET A 404 1.63 5.17 -3.24
N ASN A 405 2.77 4.51 -3.11
CA ASN A 405 2.87 3.06 -3.29
C ASN A 405 2.29 2.29 -2.10
N LEU A 406 2.35 2.84 -0.88
CA LEU A 406 1.68 2.26 0.28
C LEU A 406 0.18 2.11 0.05
N VAL A 407 -0.48 3.13 -0.51
CA VAL A 407 -1.92 3.06 -0.80
C VAL A 407 -2.26 2.18 -1.99
N ARG A 408 -1.37 2.11 -2.99
CA ARG A 408 -1.51 1.15 -4.12
C ARG A 408 -1.41 -0.29 -3.62
N MET A 409 -0.53 -0.53 -2.65
CA MET A 409 -0.44 -1.82 -1.97
C MET A 409 -1.70 -2.12 -1.16
N GLY A 410 -2.28 -1.14 -0.47
CA GLY A 410 -3.59 -1.28 0.19
C GLY A 410 -4.66 -1.78 -0.76
N HIS A 411 -4.80 -1.15 -1.93
CA HIS A 411 -5.69 -1.66 -2.96
C HIS A 411 -5.36 -3.10 -3.35
N PHE A 412 -4.11 -3.40 -3.70
CA PHE A 412 -3.72 -4.74 -4.13
C PHE A 412 -4.05 -5.82 -3.09
N MET A 413 -3.70 -5.58 -1.83
CA MET A 413 -3.81 -6.57 -0.76
C MET A 413 -5.26 -6.80 -0.33
N TYR A 414 -6.12 -5.78 -0.43
CA TYR A 414 -7.49 -5.84 0.07
C TYR A 414 -8.58 -5.91 -1.01
N GLN A 415 -8.20 -5.91 -2.29
CA GLN A 415 -9.14 -5.91 -3.41
C GLN A 415 -10.08 -7.12 -3.43
N TYR A 416 -9.57 -8.30 -3.05
CA TYR A 416 -10.32 -9.57 -3.13
C TYR A 416 -10.55 -10.23 -1.77
N GLY A 417 -10.38 -9.48 -0.68
CA GLY A 417 -10.47 -9.96 0.70
C GLY A 417 -9.20 -9.64 1.48
N ASP A 418 -8.95 -10.38 2.56
CA ASP A 418 -7.77 -10.20 3.40
C ASP A 418 -6.54 -10.89 2.79
N GLY A 419 -5.89 -10.25 1.82
CA GLY A 419 -4.69 -10.79 1.18
C GLY A 419 -3.44 -10.74 2.05
N PHE A 420 -3.52 -10.19 3.27
CA PHE A 420 -2.43 -10.13 4.23
C PHE A 420 -2.46 -11.32 5.19
N ASP A 421 -3.61 -11.57 5.84
CA ASP A 421 -3.74 -12.68 6.79
C ASP A 421 -4.05 -14.00 6.08
N VAL A 422 -4.81 -13.96 4.97
CA VAL A 422 -5.12 -15.17 4.21
C VAL A 422 -4.05 -15.36 3.13
N ALA A 423 -3.08 -16.23 3.42
CA ALA A 423 -1.99 -16.60 2.51
C ALA A 423 -2.45 -17.53 1.37
N ASP A 424 -3.51 -17.17 0.65
CA ASP A 424 -4.04 -17.91 -0.50
C ASP A 424 -4.13 -17.06 -1.79
N ARG A 425 -4.45 -17.73 -2.90
CA ARG A 425 -4.86 -17.13 -4.19
C ARG A 425 -3.89 -16.08 -4.77
N GLU A 426 -4.39 -14.88 -5.08
CA GLU A 426 -3.75 -13.85 -5.92
C GLU A 426 -2.48 -13.26 -5.29
N THR A 427 -2.44 -13.08 -3.97
CA THR A 427 -1.25 -12.61 -3.26
C THR A 427 -0.12 -13.62 -3.37
N LYS A 428 -0.42 -14.90 -3.11
CA LYS A 428 0.57 -15.98 -3.20
C LYS A 428 1.14 -16.12 -4.61
N ASP A 429 0.29 -16.09 -5.63
CA ASP A 429 0.72 -16.18 -7.02
C ASP A 429 1.60 -14.98 -7.40
N SER A 430 1.25 -13.78 -6.91
CA SER A 430 2.05 -12.57 -7.14
C SER A 430 3.41 -12.66 -6.46
N ILE A 431 3.47 -13.10 -5.20
CA ILE A 431 4.72 -13.36 -4.46
C ILE A 431 5.59 -14.35 -5.23
N LEU A 432 5.02 -15.48 -5.68
CA LEU A 432 5.77 -16.47 -6.46
C LEU A 432 6.31 -15.87 -7.75
N SER A 433 5.50 -15.12 -8.50
CA SER A 433 5.89 -14.52 -9.79
C SER A 433 6.96 -13.43 -9.68
N LEU A 434 7.01 -12.73 -8.54
CA LEU A 434 7.91 -11.60 -8.32
C LEU A 434 9.22 -12.04 -7.66
N LEU A 435 9.15 -12.97 -6.70
CA LEU A 435 10.28 -13.34 -5.86
C LEU A 435 10.91 -14.68 -6.20
N ILE A 436 10.15 -15.62 -6.78
CA ILE A 436 10.61 -17.01 -6.89
C ILE A 436 10.78 -17.43 -8.36
N GLN A 437 9.82 -17.09 -9.21
CA GLN A 437 9.76 -17.53 -10.60
C GLN A 437 10.35 -16.44 -11.51
N PRO A 438 11.49 -16.69 -12.16
CA PRO A 438 12.03 -15.75 -13.15
C PRO A 438 11.17 -15.74 -14.42
N ILE A 439 11.26 -14.66 -15.18
CA ILE A 439 10.61 -14.57 -16.49
C ILE A 439 11.40 -15.43 -17.50
N PRO A 440 10.74 -16.37 -18.21
CA PRO A 440 11.39 -17.17 -19.25
C PRO A 440 11.97 -16.27 -20.35
N HIS A 441 13.21 -16.51 -20.77
CA HIS A 441 13.84 -15.71 -21.82
C HIS A 441 13.31 -16.09 -23.20
N SER A 442 12.90 -15.08 -23.97
CA SER A 442 12.39 -15.24 -25.34
C SER A 442 13.45 -15.73 -26.36
N GLY A 443 14.73 -15.85 -25.96
CA GLY A 443 15.87 -16.18 -26.85
C GLY A 443 16.36 -17.63 -26.84
N MET A 444 15.86 -18.50 -25.95
CA MET A 444 16.21 -19.93 -25.97
C MET A 444 15.15 -20.72 -26.72
N SER A 445 15.33 -20.80 -28.04
CA SER A 445 14.80 -21.93 -28.79
C SER A 445 15.39 -23.22 -28.21
N SER A 446 14.50 -24.18 -27.97
CA SER A 446 14.73 -25.50 -27.40
C SER A 446 16.02 -26.18 -27.89
N GLY A 447 17.02 -26.22 -27.01
CA GLY A 447 18.12 -27.17 -27.05
C GLY A 447 18.01 -28.12 -25.86
N ASN A 448 17.39 -29.28 -26.09
CA ASN A 448 17.39 -30.52 -25.30
C ASN A 448 17.83 -30.50 -23.82
N SER A 449 16.83 -30.72 -22.97
CA SER A 449 16.69 -31.78 -21.96
C SER A 449 17.68 -31.90 -20.78
N ASN A 450 17.06 -31.86 -19.59
CA ASN A 450 17.32 -32.64 -18.38
C ASN A 450 18.58 -32.35 -17.57
N THR A 451 18.45 -31.44 -16.61
CA THR A 451 18.92 -31.66 -15.23
C THR A 451 18.04 -30.89 -14.25
N THR A 452 17.16 -31.60 -13.54
CA THR A 452 16.52 -31.14 -12.30
C THR A 452 17.55 -31.23 -11.17
N PRO A 453 17.87 -30.15 -10.43
CA PRO A 453 18.47 -30.29 -9.11
C PRO A 453 17.33 -30.46 -8.10
N ASN A 454 17.25 -31.67 -7.52
CA ASN A 454 16.49 -31.92 -6.31
C ASN A 454 17.00 -30.98 -5.20
N LEU A 455 16.16 -30.06 -4.74
CA LEU A 455 16.29 -29.44 -3.44
C LEU A 455 15.22 -30.03 -2.53
N ASN A 456 15.58 -31.17 -1.92
CA ASN A 456 14.98 -31.58 -0.66
C ASN A 456 15.46 -30.60 0.42
N VAL A 457 14.52 -29.90 1.06
CA VAL A 457 14.76 -29.22 2.32
C VAL A 457 13.72 -29.74 3.30
N ASN A 458 14.20 -30.53 4.27
CA ASN A 458 13.58 -30.65 5.58
C ASN A 458 13.86 -29.37 6.37
#